data_AF-A0A6N3T2Z3-F1
#
_entry.id   AF-A0A6N3T2Z3-F1
#
_cell.length_a   1.000
_cell.length_b   1.000
_cell.length_c   1.000
_cell.angle_alpha   90.00
_cell.angle_beta   90.00
_cell.angle_gamma   90.00
#
_symmetry.space_group_name_H-M   'P 1'
#
loop_
_entity.id
_entity.type
_entity.pdbx_description
1 polymer ?
#
loop_
_entity_poly.entity_id
_entity_poly.type
_entity_poly.pdbx_seq_one_letter_code
_entity_poly.pdbx_strand_id
1 'polypeptide(L)' 'MAESAFTGRQIRMTRYLLGFLALVLLALPLSACGKKGSPHPPGPSERVIYPRTYPPND' A
#
# COMPACT_ATOMS: atom_id res chain seq x y z
N MET A 1 15.30 -9.51 44.72
CA MET A 1 15.08 -10.46 43.61
C MET A 1 13.89 -10.10 42.70
N ALA A 2 13.00 -9.17 43.08
CA ALA A 2 11.84 -8.77 42.25
C ALA A 2 12.16 -7.76 41.12
N GLU A 3 13.23 -6.97 41.27
CA GLU A 3 13.62 -5.94 40.29
C GLU A 3 14.11 -6.51 38.95
N SER A 4 14.83 -7.64 38.95
CA SER A 4 15.31 -8.28 37.71
C SER A 4 14.17 -8.89 36.88
N ALA A 5 13.09 -9.33 37.52
CA ALA A 5 11.90 -9.88 36.86
C ALA A 5 11.04 -8.79 36.19
N PHE A 6 10.96 -7.60 36.80
CA PHE A 6 10.26 -6.44 36.23
C PHE A 6 10.98 -5.93 34.99
N THR A 7 12.30 -5.76 35.06
CA THR A 7 13.15 -5.36 33.93
C THR A 7 13.10 -6.39 32.79
N GLY A 8 13.14 -7.70 33.11
CA GLY A 8 13.00 -8.75 32.09
C GLY A 8 11.62 -8.83 31.43
N ARG A 9 10.55 -8.37 32.10
CA ARG A 9 9.19 -8.25 31.52
C ARG A 9 9.06 -6.98 30.67
N GLN A 10 9.62 -5.86 31.14
CA GLN A 10 9.68 -4.60 30.41
C GLN A 10 10.49 -4.75 29.11
N ILE A 11 11.67 -5.37 29.15
CA ILE A 11 12.51 -5.60 27.96
C ILE A 11 11.80 -6.48 26.91
N ARG A 12 11.00 -7.47 27.34
CA ARG A 12 10.18 -8.28 26.42
C ARG A 12 9.10 -7.43 25.76
N MET A 13 8.38 -6.63 26.53
CA MET A 13 7.36 -5.70 26.01
C MET A 13 7.95 -4.67 25.03
N THR A 14 9.09 -4.06 25.35
CA THR A 14 9.76 -3.10 24.46
C THR A 14 10.19 -3.75 23.15
N ARG A 15 10.69 -5.00 23.19
CA ARG A 15 11.02 -5.77 21.98
C ARG A 15 9.81 -6.07 21.11
N TYR A 16 8.67 -6.42 21.70
CA TYR A 16 7.43 -6.63 20.96
C TYR A 16 6.91 -5.32 20.35
N LEU A 17 6.95 -4.21 21.08
CA LEU A 17 6.54 -2.90 20.57
C LEU A 17 7.43 -2.43 19.42
N LEU A 18 8.75 -2.59 19.53
CA LEU A 18 9.69 -2.29 18.45
C LEU A 18 9.46 -3.18 17.22
N GLY A 19 9.23 -4.47 17.41
CA GLY A 19 8.92 -5.40 16.32
C GLY A 19 7.61 -5.05 15.61
N PHE A 20 6.57 -4.72 16.38
CA PHE A 20 5.28 -4.28 15.83
C PHE A 20 5.42 -2.97 15.04
N LEU A 21 6.14 -1.99 15.58
CA LEU A 21 6.39 -0.72 14.91
C LEU A 21 7.14 -0.91 13.58
N ALA A 22 8.17 -1.76 13.56
CA ALA A 22 8.92 -2.09 12.36
C ALA A 22 8.04 -2.76 11.29
N LEU A 23 7.15 -3.66 11.70
CA LEU A 23 6.22 -4.36 10.80
C LEU A 23 5.20 -3.39 10.17
N VAL A 24 4.66 -2.46 10.96
CA VAL A 24 3.77 -1.41 10.47
C VAL A 24 4.48 -0.54 9.44
N LEU A 25 5.68 -0.04 9.74
CA LEU A 25 6.46 0.80 8.82
C LEU A 25 6.76 0.11 7.48
N LEU A 26 6.99 -1.21 7.49
CA LEU A 26 7.23 -1.98 6.27
C LEU A 26 5.95 -2.21 5.46
N ALA A 27 4.78 -2.25 6.09
CA ALA A 27 3.48 -2.47 5.43
C ALA A 27 2.86 -1.19 4.82
N LEU A 28 3.24 0.00 5.31
CA LEU A 28 2.77 1.29 4.77
C LEU A 28 3.02 1.49 3.26
N PRO A 29 4.19 1.21 2.68
CA PRO A 29 4.40 1.40 1.24
C PRO A 29 3.58 0.44 0.36
N LEU A 30 3.16 -0.72 0.87
CA LEU A 30 2.33 -1.66 0.11
C LEU A 30 0.92 -1.11 -0.15
N SER A 31 0.36 -0.32 0.77
CA SER A 31 -0.94 0.32 0.57
C SER A 31 -0.87 1.53 -0.38
N ALA A 32 0.32 2.11 -0.57
CA ALA A 32 0.54 3.21 -1.52
C ALA A 32 0.62 2.73 -2.99
N CYS A 33 0.75 1.43 -3.25
CA CYS A 33 0.75 0.88 -4.61
C CYS A 33 -0.65 0.74 -5.23
N GLY A 34 -1.72 1.09 -4.52
CA GLY A 34 -3.09 0.83 -4.95
C GLY A 34 -3.89 2.09 -5.25
N LYS A 35 -3.71 2.69 -6.45
CA LYS A 35 -4.81 3.22 -7.29
C LYS A 35 -4.23 3.78 -8.60
N LYS A 36 -4.20 2.96 -9.66
CA LYS A 36 -4.20 3.55 -11.01
C LYS A 36 -5.56 4.25 -11.13
N GLY A 37 -5.56 5.57 -11.27
CA GLY A 37 -6.78 6.35 -11.46
C GLY A 37 -7.62 5.76 -12.59
N SER A 38 -8.94 6.04 -12.60
CA SER A 38 -9.82 5.65 -13.70
C SER A 38 -9.11 5.94 -15.02
N PRO A 39 -9.02 4.97 -15.95
CA PRO A 39 -8.30 5.16 -17.21
C PRO A 39 -8.71 6.50 -17.84
N HIS A 40 -7.75 7.39 -18.03
CA HIS A 40 -8.02 8.62 -18.76
C HIS A 40 -8.22 8.22 -20.23
N PRO A 41 -9.31 8.65 -20.88
CA PRO A 41 -9.48 8.36 -22.29
C PRO A 41 -8.28 8.94 -23.07
N PRO A 42 -7.71 8.19 -24.03
CA PRO A 42 -6.67 8.74 -24.87
C PRO A 42 -7.27 9.82 -25.77
N GLY A 43 -6.67 11.00 -25.77
CA GLY A 43 -7.01 12.09 -26.69
C GLY A 43 -7.50 13.37 -26.03
N PRO A 44 -7.67 14.44 -26.82
CA PRO A 44 -8.33 15.65 -26.37
C PRO A 44 -9.81 15.37 -26.06
N SER A 45 -10.36 16.05 -25.05
CA SER A 45 -11.76 15.91 -24.61
C SER A 45 -12.77 16.09 -25.75
N GLU A 46 -12.39 16.83 -26.78
CA GLU A 46 -13.22 17.19 -27.93
C GLU A 46 -13.21 16.12 -29.05
N ARG A 47 -12.41 15.04 -28.94
CA ARG A 47 -12.41 13.94 -29.91
C ARG A 47 -12.43 12.59 -29.22
N VAL A 48 -13.52 11.85 -29.41
CA VAL A 48 -13.62 10.43 -29.00
C VAL A 48 -12.79 9.58 -29.97
N ILE A 49 -11.60 9.14 -29.55
CA ILE A 49 -10.67 8.30 -30.34
C ILE A 49 -11.01 6.79 -30.23
N TYR A 50 -11.96 6.40 -29.36
CA TYR A 50 -12.26 4.99 -29.05
C TYR A 50 -13.78 4.74 -28.89
N PRO A 51 -14.34 3.58 -29.32
CA PRO A 51 -13.69 2.42 -29.94
C PRO A 51 -13.87 2.41 -31.46
N ARG A 52 -12.80 2.07 -32.18
CA ARG A 52 -12.91 1.49 -33.52
C ARG A 52 -13.30 0.03 -33.33
N THR A 53 -14.47 -0.37 -33.82
CA THR A 53 -14.84 -1.78 -33.89
C THR A 53 -13.91 -2.45 -34.90
N TYR A 54 -13.23 -3.53 -34.48
CA TYR A 54 -12.51 -4.42 -35.37
C TYR A 54 -13.39 -5.66 -35.64
N PRO A 55 -13.46 -6.16 -36.88
CA PRO A 55 -12.84 -5.61 -38.10
C PRO A 55 -13.55 -4.34 -38.57
N PRO A 56 -12.91 -3.53 -39.43
CA PRO A 56 -13.61 -2.46 -40.14
C PRO A 56 -14.75 -3.09 -40.94
N ASN A 57 -15.97 -2.60 -40.75
CA ASN A 57 -17.04 -2.87 -41.69
C ASN A 57 -16.71 -2.02 -42.93
N ASP A 58 -16.23 -2.72 -43.98
CA ASP A 58 -16.15 -2.29 -45.38
C ASP A 58 -15.18 -1.13 -45.72
#